data_AF-A0A2J8RZ10-F1
#
_entry.id   AF-A0A2J8RZ10-F1
#
_cell.length_a   1.000
_cell.length_b   1.000
_cell.length_c   1.000
_cell.angle_alpha   90.00
_cell.angle_beta   90.00
_cell.angle_gamma   90.00
#
_symmetry.space_group_name_H-M   'P 1'
#
loop_
_entity.id
_entity.type
_entity.pdbx_description
1 polymer ?
#
loop_
_entity_poly.entity_id
_entity_poly.type
_entity_poly.pdbx_seq_one_letter_code
_entity_poly.pdbx_strand_id
1 'polypeptide(L)'
;MALSCTLNRYLLLMAQEHLEFRLPFGSSQETYGKSPFWILSIPSEDIARNLMKRTVCAKSIFELWGHGQSPEELYSSLKNYPVEKM
;
A
#
# COMPACT_ATOMS: atom_id res chain seq x y z
N MET A 1 -0.68 -15.63 23.33
CA MET A 1 -1.79 -15.67 22.35
C MET A 1 -1.56 -14.52 21.39
N ALA A 2 -1.09 -14.79 20.15
CA ALA A 2 -0.96 -13.73 19.16
C ALA A 2 -2.37 -13.36 18.70
N LEU A 3 -2.80 -12.12 18.95
CA LEU A 3 -4.01 -11.57 18.36
C LEU A 3 -3.88 -11.72 16.84
N SER A 4 -4.85 -12.36 16.20
CA SER A 4 -4.99 -12.32 14.75
C SER A 4 -5.30 -10.87 14.38
N CYS A 5 -4.27 -10.06 14.17
CA CYS A 5 -4.41 -8.69 13.74
C CYS A 5 -4.81 -8.72 12.26
N THR A 6 -6.02 -8.30 11.93
CA THR A 6 -6.39 -8.09 10.52
C THR A 6 -5.48 -7.01 9.94
N LEU A 7 -4.63 -7.36 8.98
CA LEU A 7 -3.78 -6.39 8.28
C LEU A 7 -4.57 -5.80 7.11
N ASN A 8 -4.69 -4.48 7.07
CA ASN A 8 -5.21 -3.76 5.91
C ASN A 8 -4.06 -3.51 4.93
N ARG A 9 -4.39 -3.52 3.63
CA ARG A 9 -3.42 -3.18 2.58
C ARG A 9 -3.45 -1.69 2.32
N TYR A 10 -2.28 -1.08 2.17
CA TYR A 10 -2.11 0.32 1.86
C TYR A 10 -1.22 0.51 0.63
N LEU A 11 -1.56 1.47 -0.23
CA LEU A 11 -0.70 1.99 -1.30
C LEU A 11 0.09 3.19 -0.79
N LEU A 12 1.40 3.05 -0.72
CA LEU A 12 2.34 4.12 -0.43
C LEU A 12 2.85 4.73 -1.74
N LEU A 13 2.54 6.00 -1.98
CA LEU A 13 3.09 6.75 -3.10
C LEU A 13 4.48 7.29 -2.73
N MET A 14 5.51 6.86 -3.45
CA MET A 14 6.88 7.28 -3.22
C MET A 14 7.09 8.73 -3.69
N ALA A 15 7.91 9.49 -2.95
CA ALA A 15 8.21 10.87 -3.29
C ALA A 15 9.18 10.99 -4.47
N GLN A 16 10.16 10.07 -4.56
CA GLN A 16 11.15 10.08 -5.61
C GLN A 16 10.72 9.35 -6.87
N GLU A 17 10.97 9.95 -8.02
CA GLU A 17 10.74 9.36 -9.34
C GLU A 17 11.88 8.39 -9.72
N HIS A 18 13.12 8.76 -9.44
CA HIS A 18 14.29 7.91 -9.68
C HIS A 18 14.26 6.65 -8.80
N LEU A 19 14.34 5.50 -9.46
CA LEU A 19 14.31 4.17 -8.84
C LEU A 19 15.41 4.00 -7.79
N GLU A 20 16.61 4.53 -8.04
CA GLU A 20 17.78 4.33 -7.18
C GLU A 20 17.60 4.85 -5.75
N PHE A 21 16.83 5.92 -5.56
CA PHE A 21 16.52 6.42 -4.21
C PHE A 21 15.34 5.70 -3.56
N ARG A 22 14.60 4.87 -4.31
CA ARG A 22 13.53 4.01 -3.79
C ARG A 22 14.06 2.65 -3.35
N LEU A 23 15.04 2.09 -4.04
CA LEU A 23 15.67 0.80 -3.75
C LEU A 23 16.07 0.57 -2.28
N PRO A 24 16.67 1.53 -1.53
CA PRO A 24 17.05 1.27 -0.14
C PRO A 24 15.88 0.98 0.81
N PHE A 25 14.64 1.32 0.42
CA PHE A 25 13.45 1.09 1.25
C PHE A 25 12.72 -0.23 0.92
N GLY A 26 13.16 -0.96 -0.11
CA GLY A 26 12.40 -2.09 -0.66
C GLY A 26 13.32 -3.20 -1.16
N SER A 27 13.22 -4.38 -0.53
CA SER A 27 13.95 -5.58 -0.97
C SER A 27 13.43 -6.04 -2.34
N SER A 28 14.25 -5.83 -3.37
CA SER A 28 14.41 -6.75 -4.51
C SER A 28 13.12 -7.35 -5.12
N GLN A 29 12.14 -6.54 -5.47
CA GLN A 29 11.08 -6.97 -6.40
C GLN A 29 11.24 -6.20 -7.73
N GLU A 30 11.94 -6.84 -8.67
CA GLU A 30 12.22 -6.37 -10.04
C GLU A 30 10.95 -5.94 -10.82
N THR A 31 9.75 -6.34 -10.38
CA THR A 31 8.49 -6.01 -11.06
C THR A 31 7.96 -4.61 -10.70
N TYR A 32 8.40 -4.00 -9.59
CA TYR A 32 7.89 -2.71 -9.10
C TYR A 32 8.70 -1.48 -9.57
N GLY A 33 9.75 -1.66 -10.38
CA GLY A 33 10.63 -0.56 -10.78
C GLY A 33 9.92 0.60 -11.51
N LYS A 34 8.82 0.31 -12.22
CA LYS A 34 8.06 1.29 -13.01
C LYS A 34 6.93 1.99 -12.24
N SER A 35 6.38 1.35 -11.21
CA SER A 35 5.25 1.92 -10.45
C SER A 35 5.78 2.84 -9.35
N PRO A 36 5.25 4.05 -9.18
CA PRO A 36 5.60 4.91 -8.05
C PRO A 36 4.97 4.45 -6.73
N PHE A 37 4.17 3.37 -6.74
CA PHE A 37 3.42 2.87 -5.59
C PHE A 37 4.01 1.59 -5.02
N TRP A 38 4.03 1.50 -3.68
CA TRP A 38 4.36 0.30 -2.92
C TRP A 38 3.17 -0.18 -2.11
N ILE A 39 2.99 -1.49 -2.02
CA ILE A 39 1.91 -2.08 -1.22
C ILE A 39 2.47 -2.49 0.14
N LEU A 40 1.86 -1.98 1.21
CA LEU A 40 2.20 -2.31 2.60
C LEU A 40 1.02 -3.00 3.28
N SER A 41 1.31 -3.88 4.23
CA SER A 41 0.31 -4.48 5.12
C SER A 41 0.45 -3.83 6.50
N ILE A 42 -0.54 -3.05 6.92
CA ILE A 42 -0.52 -2.28 8.17
C ILE A 42 -1.74 -2.64 9.02
N PRO A 43 -1.61 -2.79 10.36
CA PRO A 43 -2.71 -3.26 11.20
C PRO A 43 -3.83 -2.24 11.42
N SER A 44 -3.53 -0.95 11.28
CA SER A 44 -4.50 0.13 11.52
C SER A 44 -4.11 1.44 10.83
N GLU A 45 -5.11 2.31 10.63
CA GLU A 45 -4.92 3.63 10.06
C GLU A 45 -4.02 4.53 10.93
N ASP A 46 -4.12 4.43 12.27
CA ASP A 46 -3.26 5.21 13.18
C ASP A 46 -1.77 4.89 12.95
N ILE A 47 -1.42 3.61 12.76
CA ILE A 47 -0.05 3.20 12.46
C ILE A 47 0.37 3.75 11.09
N ALA A 48 -0.51 3.69 10.09
CA ALA A 48 -0.24 4.28 8.77
C ALA A 48 0.02 5.79 8.85
N ARG A 49 -0.78 6.53 9.64
CA ARG A 49 -0.59 7.97 9.87
C ARG A 49 0.71 8.27 10.61
N ASN A 50 1.02 7.51 11.66
CA ASN A 50 2.25 7.69 12.43
C ASN A 50 3.51 7.33 11.63
N LEU A 51 3.42 6.35 10.73
CA LEU A 51 4.44 6.07 9.73
C LEU A 51 4.65 7.29 8.83
N MET A 52 3.58 7.80 8.20
CA MET A 52 3.68 8.94 7.28
C MET A 52 4.23 10.21 7.91
N LYS A 53 3.93 10.51 9.19
CA LYS A 53 4.50 11.66 9.91
C LYS A 53 6.04 11.64 9.98
N ARG A 54 6.66 10.47 9.85
CA ARG A 54 8.11 10.27 9.99
C ARG A 54 8.79 9.93 8.66
N THR A 55 8.02 9.70 7.61
CA THR A 55 8.54 9.28 6.30
C THR A 55 8.80 10.51 5.42
N VAL A 56 10.05 10.68 4.99
CA VAL A 56 10.44 11.74 4.04
C VAL A 56 10.30 11.28 2.58
N CYS A 57 10.47 9.98 2.33
CA CYS A 57 10.53 9.42 0.98
C CYS A 57 9.17 9.03 0.39
N ALA A 58 8.05 9.42 1.03
CA ALA A 58 6.69 9.14 0.57
C ALA A 58 5.86 10.43 0.51
N LYS A 59 5.02 10.54 -0.51
CA LYS A 59 4.10 11.67 -0.73
C LYS A 59 2.78 11.46 -0.02
N SER A 60 2.24 10.24 -0.09
CA SER A 60 0.93 9.91 0.45
C SER A 60 0.78 8.42 0.69
N ILE A 61 -0.20 8.06 1.52
CA ILE A 61 -0.61 6.68 1.74
C ILE A 61 -2.13 6.58 1.57
N PHE A 62 -2.60 5.50 0.95
CA PHE A 62 -4.01 5.25 0.68
C PHE A 62 -4.37 3.85 1.11
N GLU A 63 -5.55 3.64 1.71
CA GLU A 63 -6.03 2.28 1.91
C GLU A 63 -6.40 1.66 0.55
N LEU A 64 -6.01 0.40 0.36
CA LEU A 64 -6.20 -0.31 -0.90
C LEU A 64 -7.48 -1.15 -0.83
N TRP A 65 -8.56 -0.59 -1.39
CA TRP A 65 -9.88 -1.22 -1.38
C TRP A 65 -10.05 -2.32 -2.43
N GLY A 66 -9.30 -2.29 -3.52
CA GLY A 66 -9.37 -3.32 -4.55
C GLY A 66 -8.17 -3.34 -5.48
N HIS A 67 -7.95 -4.47 -6.16
CA HIS A 67 -6.92 -4.63 -7.18
C HIS A 67 -7.34 -5.64 -8.24
N GLY A 68 -6.78 -5.53 -9.44
CA GLY A 68 -7.00 -6.49 -10.54
C GLY A 68 -6.06 -6.21 -11.70
N GLN A 69 -5.77 -7.23 -12.51
CA GLN A 69 -5.02 -7.05 -13.76
C GLN A 69 -5.93 -6.66 -14.94
N SER A 70 -7.24 -6.87 -14.79
CA SER A 70 -8.26 -6.39 -15.71
C SER A 70 -9.33 -5.55 -14.99
N PRO A 71 -10.13 -4.75 -15.73
CA PRO A 71 -11.26 -4.01 -15.17
C PRO A 71 -12.26 -4.92 -14.44
N GLU A 72 -12.50 -6.12 -14.94
CA GLU A 72 -13.46 -7.08 -14.38
C GLU A 72 -12.97 -7.65 -13.04
N GLU A 73 -11.67 -7.97 -12.95
CA GLU A 73 -11.04 -8.39 -11.70
C GLU A 73 -11.07 -7.27 -10.66
N LEU A 74 -10.73 -6.04 -11.06
CA LEU A 74 -10.78 -4.89 -10.16
C LEU A 74 -12.19 -4.66 -9.63
N TYR A 75 -13.19 -4.69 -10.51
CA TYR A 75 -14.60 -4.54 -10.13
C TYR A 75 -15.05 -5.63 -9.15
N SER A 76 -14.66 -6.88 -9.42
CA SER A 76 -14.96 -8.01 -8.52
C SER A 76 -14.27 -7.86 -7.17
N SER A 77 -13.00 -7.40 -7.16
CA SER A 77 -12.26 -7.12 -5.93
C SER A 77 -12.92 -6.02 -5.10
N LEU A 78 -13.36 -4.92 -5.73
CA LEU A 78 -14.05 -3.82 -5.05
C LEU A 78 -15.39 -4.25 -4.45
N LYS A 79 -16.16 -5.10 -5.14
CA LYS A 79 -17.43 -5.64 -4.62
C LYS A 79 -17.27 -6.45 -3.34
N ASN A 80 -16.12 -7.11 -3.18
CA ASN A 80 -15.83 -7.93 -2.01
C ASN A 80 -15.24 -7.12 -0.85
N TYR A 81 -14.97 -5.81 -1.04
CA TYR A 81 -14.44 -4.97 0.02
C TYR A 81 -15.53 -4.72 1.08
N PRO A 82 -15.24 -4.89 2.39
CA PRO A 82 -16.24 -4.73 3.43
C PRO A 82 -16.80 -3.31 3.46
N VAL A 83 -18.12 -3.16 3.33
CA VAL A 83 -18.81 -1.84 3.37
C VAL A 83 -18.59 -1.13 4.71
N GLU A 84 -18.40 -1.89 5.79
CA GLU A 84 -18.09 -1.36 7.12
C GLU A 84 -16.73 -0.63 7.20
N LYS A 85 -15.86 -0.82 6.20
CA LYS A 85 -14.56 -0.17 6.08
C LYS A 85 -14.54 0.97 5.04
N MET A 86 -15.65 1.19 4.31
CA MET A 86 -15.77 2.27 3.32
C MET A 86 -16.05 3.62 3.96
#